data_AF-A0A8J5NQI6-F1
#
_entry.id   AF-A0A8J5NQI6-F1
#
_cell.length_a   1.000
_cell.length_b   1.000
_cell.length_c   1.000
_cell.angle_alpha   90.00
_cell.angle_beta   90.00
_cell.angle_gamma   90.00
#
_symmetry.space_group_name_H-M   'P 1'
#
loop_
_entity.id
_entity.type
_entity.pdbx_description
1 polymer ?
#
loop_
_entity_poly.entity_id
_entity_poly.type
_entity_poly.pdbx_seq_one_letter_code
_entity_poly.pdbx_strand_id
1 'polypeptide(L)'
;MTDFSAVGTQNIEKYLFREHRLVDKSGRRKPPALWKGKQEKIPSRNIMEMLNLDTSDPKEQAIANALIQRFDRDHFQRLLLEWVIDANISFRQPEHGRLRCIFEYLNPLVAATNAYISYDTVRRRIIDLHL
;
A
#
# COMPACT_ATOMS: atom_id res chain seq x y z
N MET A 1 -29.38 0.51 28.00
CA MET A 1 -29.46 1.61 27.00
C MET A 1 -28.41 1.31 25.96
N THR A 2 -28.85 0.88 24.78
CA THR A 2 -28.02 0.29 23.70
C THR A 2 -27.18 1.37 23.02
N ASP A 3 -25.86 1.21 23.05
CA ASP A 3 -24.90 2.07 22.38
C ASP A 3 -24.96 1.80 20.87
N PHE A 4 -25.61 2.69 20.12
CA PHE A 4 -25.69 2.61 18.67
C PHE A 4 -24.30 2.88 18.08
N SER A 5 -23.57 1.80 17.78
CA SER A 5 -22.65 1.63 16.65
C SER A 5 -22.02 2.92 16.09
N ALA A 6 -20.97 3.43 16.74
CA ALA A 6 -20.06 4.44 16.19
C ALA A 6 -19.08 3.89 15.12
N VAL A 7 -19.37 2.72 14.56
CA VAL A 7 -18.57 2.09 13.51
C VAL A 7 -19.03 2.66 12.17
N GLY A 8 -18.25 3.59 11.60
CA GLY A 8 -18.49 4.13 10.25
C GLY A 8 -18.40 5.65 10.10
N THR A 9 -18.42 6.43 11.19
CA THR A 9 -18.36 7.92 11.12
C THR A 9 -16.95 8.49 11.01
N GLN A 10 -15.93 7.62 11.00
CA GLN A 10 -14.52 7.99 11.07
C GLN A 10 -14.08 8.91 9.91
N ASN A 11 -14.59 8.68 8.71
CA ASN A 11 -14.22 9.50 7.55
C ASN A 11 -14.73 10.94 7.65
N ILE A 12 -15.96 11.13 8.14
CA ILE A 12 -16.57 12.44 8.33
C ILE A 12 -15.83 13.21 9.43
N GLU A 13 -15.52 12.54 10.53
CA GLU A 13 -14.78 13.12 11.67
C GLU A 13 -13.34 13.54 11.27
N LYS A 14 -12.66 12.76 10.41
CA LYS A 14 -11.36 13.17 9.82
C LYS A 14 -11.49 14.41 8.94
N TYR A 15 -12.52 14.48 8.10
CA TYR A 15 -12.76 15.63 7.23
C TYR A 15 -13.00 16.91 8.03
N LEU A 16 -13.88 16.84 9.04
CA LEU A 16 -14.19 17.97 9.92
C LEU A 16 -12.95 18.47 10.68
N PHE A 17 -12.08 17.56 11.13
CA PHE A 17 -10.82 17.97 11.77
C PHE A 17 -9.84 18.62 10.79
N ARG A 18 -9.71 18.08 9.57
CA ARG A 18 -8.75 18.59 8.58
C ARG A 18 -9.12 19.97 8.06
N GLU A 19 -10.37 20.15 7.64
CA GLU A 19 -10.83 21.38 6.99
C GLU A 19 -11.28 22.44 8.00
N HIS A 20 -11.86 22.04 9.12
CA HIS A 20 -12.50 22.97 10.07
C HIS A 20 -11.88 22.96 11.47
N ARG A 21 -10.85 22.13 11.71
CA ARG A 21 -10.20 21.97 13.03
C ARG A 21 -11.17 21.64 14.16
N LEU A 22 -12.32 21.03 13.83
CA LEU A 22 -13.35 20.65 14.80
C LEU A 22 -13.00 19.31 15.44
N VAL A 23 -13.16 19.24 16.76
CA VAL A 23 -12.98 18.03 17.58
C VAL A 23 -14.20 17.82 18.46
N ASP A 24 -14.46 16.56 18.83
CA ASP A 24 -15.49 16.23 19.80
C ASP A 24 -15.17 16.87 21.16
N LYS A 25 -16.01 17.82 21.58
CA LYS A 25 -15.85 18.56 22.84
C LYS A 25 -16.23 17.72 24.07
N SER A 26 -16.93 16.60 23.89
CA SER A 26 -17.37 15.76 25.01
C SER A 26 -16.23 15.02 25.70
N GLY A 27 -15.05 14.94 25.06
CA GLY A 27 -13.87 14.22 25.56
C GLY A 27 -14.03 12.70 25.61
N ARG A 28 -15.21 12.17 25.24
CA ARG A 28 -15.50 10.72 25.26
C ARG A 28 -14.81 9.98 24.12
N ARG A 29 -14.39 10.71 23.07
CA ARG A 29 -13.72 10.15 21.90
C ARG A 29 -12.31 10.70 21.76
N LYS A 30 -11.38 9.85 21.35
CA LYS A 30 -10.00 10.27 21.05
C LYS A 30 -10.00 11.21 19.84
N PRO A 31 -9.20 12.29 19.84
CA PRO A 31 -9.09 13.19 18.70
C PRO A 31 -8.65 12.45 17.43
N PRO A 32 -9.10 12.86 16.23
CA PRO A 32 -8.68 12.26 14.97
C PRO A 32 -7.16 12.24 14.77
N ALA A 33 -6.42 13.23 15.30
CA ALA A 33 -4.95 13.26 15.32
C ALA A 33 -4.31 12.12 16.11
N LEU A 34 -5.04 11.55 17.08
CA LEU A 34 -4.63 10.43 17.92
C LEU A 34 -5.20 9.10 17.42
N TRP A 35 -5.92 9.09 16.31
CA TRP A 35 -6.27 7.87 15.63
C TRP A 35 -5.01 7.33 14.99
N LYS A 36 -4.27 6.52 15.76
CA LYS A 36 -3.45 5.47 15.16
C LYS A 36 -4.42 4.67 14.33
N GLY A 37 -4.43 4.94 13.02
CA GLY A 37 -5.02 3.98 12.11
C GLY A 37 -4.42 2.64 12.51
N LYS A 38 -5.27 1.67 12.79
CA LYS A 38 -4.96 0.37 12.23
C LYS A 38 -4.91 0.59 10.71
N GLN A 39 -3.82 1.19 10.22
CA GLN A 39 -3.10 0.48 9.20
C GLN A 39 -2.90 -0.85 9.90
N GLU A 40 -3.72 -1.83 9.53
CA GLU A 40 -3.16 -3.15 9.36
C GLU A 40 -1.92 -2.88 8.52
N LYS A 41 -0.79 -2.67 9.22
CA LYS A 41 0.49 -2.99 8.68
C LYS A 41 0.30 -4.47 8.46
N ILE A 42 -0.23 -4.82 7.27
CA ILE A 42 0.20 -6.02 6.59
C ILE A 42 1.69 -5.92 6.80
N PRO A 43 2.28 -6.77 7.66
CA PRO A 43 3.68 -6.65 7.95
C PRO A 43 4.31 -6.78 6.57
N SER A 44 4.85 -5.67 6.07
CA SER A 44 5.77 -5.70 4.96
C SER A 44 6.89 -6.53 5.53
N ARG A 45 6.77 -7.86 5.39
CA ARG A 45 7.77 -8.82 5.86
C ARG A 45 9.05 -8.28 5.29
N ASN A 46 9.93 -7.82 6.17
CA ASN A 46 11.24 -7.38 5.70
C ASN A 46 11.78 -8.57 4.90
N ILE A 47 12.34 -8.35 3.71
CA ILE A 47 12.87 -9.44 2.87
C ILE A 47 13.73 -10.39 3.71
N MET A 48 14.42 -9.82 4.71
CA MET A 48 15.27 -10.56 5.64
C MET A 48 14.46 -11.50 6.53
N GLU A 49 13.32 -11.06 7.05
CA GLU A 49 12.40 -11.92 7.80
C GLU A 49 11.77 -12.99 6.91
N MET A 50 11.53 -12.70 5.62
CA MET A 50 10.91 -13.66 4.71
C MET A 50 11.89 -14.74 4.24
N LEU A 51 13.15 -14.36 4.07
CA LEU A 51 14.24 -15.25 3.63
C LEU A 51 15.07 -15.81 4.80
N ASN A 52 14.70 -15.47 6.04
CA ASN A 52 15.45 -15.81 7.26
C ASN A 52 16.93 -15.42 7.18
N LEU A 53 17.23 -14.23 6.65
CA LEU A 53 18.60 -13.70 6.55
C LEU A 53 19.00 -13.00 7.85
N ASP A 54 20.14 -13.36 8.40
CA ASP A 54 20.81 -12.69 9.52
C ASP A 54 21.56 -11.45 9.02
N THR A 55 21.06 -10.27 9.41
CA THR A 55 21.70 -8.99 9.07
C THR A 55 23.03 -8.76 9.80
N SER A 56 23.33 -9.60 10.79
CA SER A 56 24.61 -9.61 11.52
C SER A 56 25.71 -10.35 10.77
N ASP A 57 25.36 -11.30 9.88
CA ASP A 57 26.32 -11.94 8.98
C ASP A 57 26.55 -11.04 7.75
N PRO A 58 27.79 -10.53 7.52
CA PRO A 58 28.09 -9.70 6.36
C PRO A 58 27.78 -10.37 5.02
N LYS A 59 27.80 -11.71 4.94
CA LYS A 59 27.44 -12.44 3.71
C LYS A 59 25.94 -12.40 3.44
N GLU A 60 25.14 -12.71 4.44
CA GLU A 60 23.68 -12.70 4.31
C GLU A 60 23.15 -11.26 4.11
N GLN A 61 23.77 -10.28 4.76
CA GLN A 61 23.54 -8.85 4.49
C GLN A 61 23.91 -8.44 3.05
N ALA A 62 24.94 -9.03 2.45
CA ALA A 62 25.27 -8.78 1.05
C ALA A 62 24.22 -9.37 0.10
N ILE A 63 23.70 -10.56 0.40
CA ILE A 63 22.62 -11.21 -0.37
C ILE A 63 21.34 -10.37 -0.30
N ALA A 64 20.96 -9.97 0.91
CA ALA A 64 19.90 -9.03 1.23
C ALA A 64 19.97 -7.76 0.36
N ASN A 65 21.12 -7.08 0.36
CA ASN A 65 21.34 -5.86 -0.40
C ASN A 65 21.25 -6.11 -1.92
N ALA A 66 21.80 -7.22 -2.41
CA ALA A 66 21.73 -7.59 -3.82
C ALA A 66 20.28 -7.83 -4.29
N LEU A 67 19.44 -8.43 -3.44
CA LEU A 67 18.02 -8.63 -3.74
C LEU A 67 17.24 -7.31 -3.80
N ILE A 68 17.52 -6.40 -2.85
CA ILE A 68 16.94 -5.04 -2.86
C ILE A 68 17.34 -4.31 -4.14
N GLN A 69 18.61 -4.37 -4.54
CA GLN A 69 19.12 -3.70 -5.74
C GLN A 69 18.55 -4.24 -7.04
N ARG A 70 18.16 -5.53 -7.09
CA ARG A 70 17.62 -6.16 -8.29
C ARG A 70 16.17 -5.80 -8.57
N PHE A 71 15.42 -5.34 -7.57
CA PHE A 71 14.03 -4.96 -7.80
C PHE A 71 13.92 -3.55 -8.33
N ASP A 72 13.57 -3.44 -9.60
CA ASP A 72 13.22 -2.17 -10.23
C ASP A 72 11.70 -1.97 -10.17
N ARG A 73 11.28 -0.98 -9.36
CA ARG A 73 9.89 -0.59 -9.18
C ARG A 73 9.26 -0.14 -10.50
N ASP A 74 9.95 0.68 -11.28
CA ASP A 74 9.37 1.30 -12.48
C ASP A 74 9.26 0.27 -13.61
N HIS A 75 10.20 -0.68 -13.69
CA HIS A 75 10.09 -1.83 -14.57
C HIS A 75 8.91 -2.74 -14.17
N PHE A 76 8.76 -3.06 -12.88
CA PHE A 76 7.60 -3.82 -12.38
C PHE A 76 6.27 -3.15 -12.75
N GLN A 77 6.16 -1.84 -12.54
CA GLN A 77 4.96 -1.08 -12.91
C GLN A 77 4.69 -1.09 -14.41
N ARG A 78 5.74 -1.08 -15.24
CA ARG A 78 5.62 -1.17 -16.70
C ARG A 78 5.07 -2.53 -17.12
N LEU A 79 5.58 -3.63 -16.57
CA LEU A 79 5.09 -4.99 -16.86
C LEU A 79 3.61 -5.14 -16.52
N LEU A 80 3.16 -4.57 -15.39
CA LEU A 80 1.74 -4.57 -15.03
C LEU A 80 0.90 -3.74 -15.99
N LEU A 81 1.42 -2.61 -16.46
CA LEU A 81 0.73 -1.75 -17.41
C LEU A 81 0.58 -2.45 -18.77
N GLU A 82 1.66 -3.01 -19.29
CA GLU A 82 1.68 -3.80 -20.54
C GLU A 82 0.68 -4.95 -20.45
N TRP A 83 0.71 -5.73 -19.36
CA TRP A 83 -0.27 -6.80 -19.13
C TRP A 83 -1.73 -6.31 -19.16
N VAL A 84 -2.02 -5.16 -18.53
CA VAL A 84 -3.38 -4.60 -18.50
C VAL A 84 -3.86 -4.22 -19.91
N ILE A 85 -2.96 -3.64 -20.72
CA ILE A 85 -3.24 -3.21 -22.08
C ILE A 85 -3.41 -4.44 -22.98
N ASP A 86 -2.42 -5.34 -22.98
CA ASP A 86 -2.37 -6.50 -23.87
C ASP A 86 -3.53 -7.47 -23.63
N ALA A 87 -3.90 -7.70 -22.37
CA ALA A 87 -5.02 -8.57 -22.01
C ALA A 87 -6.39 -7.87 -22.09
N ASN A 88 -6.43 -6.57 -22.41
CA ASN A 88 -7.63 -5.73 -22.44
C ASN A 88 -8.50 -5.91 -21.17
N ILE A 89 -7.87 -5.88 -20.01
CA ILE A 89 -8.55 -6.05 -18.71
C ILE A 89 -8.83 -4.69 -18.07
N SER A 90 -9.76 -4.68 -17.11
CA SER A 90 -10.11 -3.47 -16.37
C SER A 90 -8.88 -2.81 -15.74
N PHE A 91 -8.75 -1.49 -15.89
CA PHE A 91 -7.70 -0.68 -15.26
C PHE A 91 -7.75 -0.69 -13.72
N ARG A 92 -8.85 -1.17 -13.13
CA ARG A 92 -8.98 -1.38 -11.69
C ARG A 92 -8.40 -2.73 -11.23
N GLN A 93 -8.12 -3.65 -12.15
CA GLN A 93 -7.63 -4.98 -11.81
C GLN A 93 -6.30 -4.97 -11.02
N PRO A 94 -5.32 -4.09 -11.31
CA PRO A 94 -4.12 -3.96 -10.48
C PRO A 94 -4.37 -3.52 -9.03
N GLU A 95 -5.54 -2.93 -8.74
CA GLU A 95 -5.95 -2.55 -7.38
C GLU A 95 -6.60 -3.70 -6.61
N HIS A 96 -6.86 -4.82 -7.26
CA HIS A 96 -7.56 -5.93 -6.64
C HIS A 96 -6.75 -6.51 -5.47
N GLY A 97 -7.35 -6.51 -4.28
CA GLY A 97 -6.67 -6.89 -3.03
C GLY A 97 -5.99 -8.27 -3.09
N ARG A 98 -6.68 -9.29 -3.64
CA ARG A 98 -6.08 -10.64 -3.78
C ARG A 98 -4.86 -10.65 -4.69
N LEU A 99 -4.84 -9.85 -5.75
CA LEU A 99 -3.71 -9.78 -6.67
C LEU A 99 -2.51 -9.15 -5.97
N ARG A 100 -2.75 -8.08 -5.19
CA ARG A 100 -1.71 -7.46 -4.37
C ARG A 100 -1.15 -8.45 -3.34
N CYS A 101 -1.98 -9.24 -2.67
CA CYS A 101 -1.52 -10.29 -1.76
C CYS A 101 -0.63 -11.33 -2.47
N ILE A 102 -0.94 -11.71 -3.71
CA ILE A 102 -0.09 -12.61 -4.50
C ILE A 102 1.26 -11.96 -4.78
N PHE A 103 1.30 -10.70 -5.22
CA PHE A 103 2.56 -10.00 -5.48
C PHE A 103 3.42 -9.85 -4.21
N GLU A 104 2.80 -9.53 -3.08
CA GLU A 104 3.48 -9.41 -1.79
C GLU A 104 4.07 -10.73 -1.31
N TYR A 105 3.33 -11.83 -1.51
CA TYR A 105 3.80 -13.17 -1.18
C TYR A 105 5.01 -13.57 -2.03
N LEU A 106 4.96 -13.30 -3.34
CA LEU A 106 6.06 -13.61 -4.26
C LEU A 106 7.27 -12.71 -4.05
N ASN A 107 7.03 -11.42 -3.76
CA ASN A 107 8.09 -10.46 -3.52
C ASN A 107 7.63 -9.33 -2.56
N PRO A 108 8.09 -9.32 -1.30
CA PRO A 108 7.68 -8.32 -0.33
C PRO A 108 8.21 -6.91 -0.65
N LEU A 109 9.19 -6.79 -1.56
CA LEU A 109 9.63 -5.49 -2.05
C LEU A 109 8.52 -4.71 -2.76
N VAL A 110 7.53 -5.39 -3.33
CA VAL A 110 6.37 -4.74 -3.94
C VAL A 110 5.66 -3.86 -2.90
N ALA A 111 5.44 -4.39 -1.69
CA ALA A 111 4.86 -3.62 -0.58
C ALA A 111 5.84 -2.58 -0.04
N ALA A 112 7.08 -2.99 0.22
CA ALA A 112 8.09 -2.16 0.87
C ALA A 112 8.45 -0.90 0.06
N THR A 113 8.42 -1.01 -1.27
CA THR A 113 8.71 0.11 -2.19
C THR A 113 7.45 0.81 -2.71
N ASN A 114 6.26 0.38 -2.24
CA ASN A 114 4.97 0.85 -2.72
C ASN A 114 4.85 0.79 -4.26
N ALA A 115 5.20 -0.36 -4.84
CA ALA A 115 5.27 -0.56 -6.28
C ALA A 115 3.89 -0.71 -6.97
N TYR A 116 2.79 -0.67 -6.23
CA TYR A 116 1.45 -0.81 -6.80
C TYR A 116 1.11 0.34 -7.75
N ILE A 117 0.30 0.02 -8.76
CA ILE A 117 -0.31 1.02 -9.65
C ILE A 117 -1.79 1.18 -9.29
N SER A 118 -2.28 2.42 -9.39
CA SER A 118 -3.69 2.76 -9.27
C SER A 118 -4.33 2.93 -10.64
N TYR A 119 -5.66 2.85 -10.68
CA TYR A 119 -6.48 3.18 -11.84
C TYR A 119 -6.08 4.53 -12.44
N ASP A 120 -5.96 5.57 -11.62
CA ASP A 120 -5.58 6.91 -12.10
C ASP A 120 -4.18 6.93 -12.70
N THR A 121 -3.26 6.12 -12.15
CA THR A 121 -1.89 5.98 -12.66
C THR A 121 -1.87 5.27 -14.00
N VAL A 122 -2.61 4.16 -14.13
CA VAL A 122 -2.79 3.41 -15.38
C VAL A 122 -3.38 4.32 -16.45
N ARG A 123 -4.50 4.99 -16.14
CA ARG A 123 -5.17 5.90 -17.05
C ARG A 123 -4.25 7.02 -17.52
N ARG A 124 -3.54 7.68 -16.60
CA ARG A 124 -2.62 8.78 -16.94
C ARG A 124 -1.49 8.29 -17.85
N ARG A 125 -0.83 7.18 -17.49
CA ARG A 125 0.28 6.64 -18.30
C ARG A 125 -0.15 6.19 -19.70
N ILE A 126 -1.35 5.63 -19.86
CA ILE A 126 -1.87 5.26 -21.18
C ILE A 126 -2.10 6.52 -22.03
N ILE A 127 -2.68 7.57 -21.44
CA ILE A 127 -2.89 8.85 -22.13
C ILE A 127 -1.53 9.46 -22.53
N ASP A 128 -0.56 9.49 -21.62
CA ASP A 128 0.79 10.02 -21.87
C ASP A 128 1.59 9.19 -22.88
N LEU A 129 1.23 7.92 -23.12
CA LEU A 129 1.86 7.06 -24.14
C LEU A 129 1.24 7.23 -25.53
N HIS A 130 0.04 7.80 -25.63
CA HIS A 130 -0.72 7.95 -26.88
C HIS A 130 -0.92 9.42 -27.30
N LEU A 131 -0.31 10.37 -26.59
CA LEU A 131 -0.19 11.79 -26.92
C LEU A 131 1.28 12.18 -27.01
#